data_AF-A0A226GLR1-F1
#
_entry.id   AF-A0A226GLR1-F1
#
_cell.length_a   1.000
_cell.length_b   1.000
_cell.length_c   1.000
_cell.angle_alpha   90.00
_cell.angle_beta   90.00
_cell.angle_gamma   90.00
#
_symmetry.space_group_name_H-M   'P 1'
#
loop_
_entity.id
_entity.type
_entity.pdbx_description
1 polymer ?
#
loop_
_entity_poly.entity_id
_entity_poly.type
_entity_poly.pdbx_seq_one_letter_code
_entity_poly.pdbx_strand_id
1 'polypeptide(L)'
;MKYFKLFKSVKIIKGFNRSLIFDSTKNLIRFIPNDLFDLLNAEAGFNISKQKADSTEKNKITIDDYLNFLISNNFGFYCNSLCEFRSFEYKVEDFNLPFDLSYLIIDLSDDSIFDINILKQIIDCRIMYLEIRFCHDVTISYFEDIL
;
A
#
# COMPACT_ATOMS: atom_id res chain seq x y z
N MET A 1 -7.63 24.42 15.26
CA MET A 1 -7.05 23.33 14.46
C MET A 1 -7.05 23.76 13.00
N LYS A 2 -5.89 23.75 12.33
CA LYS A 2 -5.74 24.33 10.97
C LYS A 2 -5.57 23.27 9.89
N TYR A 3 -5.12 22.07 10.25
CA TYR A 3 -4.83 20.98 9.33
C TYR A 3 -5.43 19.68 9.83
N PHE A 4 -5.66 18.76 8.92
CA PHE A 4 -6.05 17.39 9.21
C PHE A 4 -5.11 16.42 8.50
N LYS A 5 -4.68 15.35 9.17
CA LYS A 5 -3.77 14.35 8.61
C LYS A 5 -4.22 12.94 8.94
N LEU A 6 -4.15 12.03 7.97
CA LEU A 6 -4.42 10.60 8.15
C LEU A 6 -3.27 9.91 8.88
N PHE A 7 -3.59 8.85 9.63
CA PHE A 7 -2.56 7.96 10.17
C PHE A 7 -1.80 7.21 9.06
N LYS A 8 -0.53 6.84 9.32
CA LYS A 8 0.33 6.13 8.34
C LYS A 8 -0.28 4.81 7.83
N SER A 9 -1.04 4.13 8.67
CA SER A 9 -1.72 2.87 8.35
C SER A 9 -2.93 3.06 7.44
N VAL A 10 -3.46 4.28 7.35
CA VAL A 10 -4.66 4.59 6.59
C VAL A 10 -4.28 4.99 5.17
N LYS A 11 -4.80 4.26 4.19
CA LYS A 11 -4.59 4.50 2.77
C LYS A 11 -5.91 4.83 2.10
N ILE A 12 -5.82 5.66 1.07
CA ILE A 12 -6.95 6.04 0.23
C ILE A 12 -6.65 5.65 -1.22
N ILE A 13 -7.64 5.08 -1.91
CA ILE A 13 -7.53 4.63 -3.29
C ILE A 13 -8.68 5.26 -4.08
N LYS A 14 -8.35 5.91 -5.20
CA LYS A 14 -9.36 6.48 -6.11
C LYS A 14 -10.01 5.37 -6.92
N GLY A 15 -11.32 5.27 -6.85
CA GLY A 15 -12.11 4.39 -7.72
C GLY A 15 -12.86 5.19 -8.78
N PHE A 16 -13.48 4.47 -9.73
CA PHE A 16 -14.25 5.11 -10.80
C PHE A 16 -15.49 5.85 -10.27
N ASN A 17 -16.35 5.15 -9.52
CA ASN A 17 -17.58 5.73 -8.98
C ASN A 17 -17.42 6.26 -7.54
N ARG A 18 -16.62 5.58 -6.72
CA ARG A 18 -16.37 5.92 -5.31
C ARG A 18 -14.94 5.54 -4.97
N SER A 19 -14.36 6.30 -4.06
CA SER A 19 -13.05 6.02 -3.50
C SER A 19 -13.15 5.10 -2.29
N LEU A 20 -12.03 4.52 -1.90
CA LEU A 20 -11.92 3.60 -0.78
C LEU A 20 -10.92 4.16 0.23
N ILE A 21 -11.26 4.08 1.51
CA ILE A 21 -10.34 4.31 2.62
C ILE A 21 -10.17 3.00 3.38
N PHE A 22 -8.93 2.62 3.67
CA PHE A 22 -8.64 1.42 4.46
C PHE A 22 -7.56 1.67 5.49
N ASP A 23 -7.71 1.05 6.67
CA ASP A 23 -6.70 1.04 7.73
C ASP A 23 -6.07 -0.34 7.82
N SER A 24 -4.77 -0.44 7.47
CA SER A 24 -4.04 -1.71 7.44
C SER A 24 -3.88 -2.37 8.81
N THR A 25 -3.95 -1.60 9.89
CA THR A 25 -3.78 -2.12 11.25
C THR A 25 -5.07 -2.71 11.82
N LYS A 26 -6.23 -2.28 11.31
CA LYS A 26 -7.56 -2.68 11.80
C LYS A 26 -8.32 -3.57 10.83
N ASN A 27 -7.73 -3.87 9.66
CA ASN A 27 -8.39 -4.55 8.54
C ASN A 27 -9.77 -3.93 8.21
N LEU A 28 -9.85 -2.60 8.30
CA LEU A 28 -11.10 -1.85 8.16
C LEU A 28 -11.15 -1.21 6.77
N ILE A 29 -12.23 -1.44 6.04
CA ILE A 29 -12.47 -0.87 4.72
C ILE A 29 -13.79 -0.09 4.72
N ARG A 30 -13.78 1.11 4.12
CA ARG A 30 -14.96 1.95 3.92
C ARG A 30 -14.93 2.60 2.55
N PHE A 31 -16.12 2.78 1.97
CA PHE A 31 -16.28 3.62 0.77
C PHE A 31 -16.43 5.09 1.17
N ILE A 32 -15.77 5.96 0.42
CA ILE A 32 -15.86 7.41 0.56
C ILE A 32 -16.21 8.06 -0.78
N PRO A 33 -16.80 9.27 -0.78
CA PRO A 33 -16.96 10.06 -1.99
C PRO A 33 -15.61 10.38 -2.65
N ASN A 34 -15.61 10.50 -3.98
CA ASN A 34 -14.41 10.94 -4.71
C ASN A 34 -13.95 12.34 -4.27
N ASP A 35 -14.89 13.22 -3.92
CA ASP A 35 -14.60 14.57 -3.42
C ASP A 35 -13.75 14.54 -2.12
N LEU A 36 -13.99 13.57 -1.24
CA LEU A 36 -13.18 13.41 -0.03
C LEU A 36 -11.76 12.93 -0.37
N PHE A 37 -11.63 12.03 -1.34
CA PHE A 37 -10.31 11.63 -1.84
C PHE A 37 -9.54 12.83 -2.41
N ASP A 38 -10.21 13.64 -3.22
CA ASP A 38 -9.59 14.82 -3.86
C ASP A 38 -9.20 15.87 -2.81
N LEU A 39 -9.94 16.00 -1.70
CA LEU A 39 -9.61 16.87 -0.57
C LEU A 39 -8.32 16.44 0.16
N LEU A 40 -8.07 15.14 0.29
CA LEU A 40 -6.99 14.57 1.11
C LEU A 40 -5.62 14.50 0.39
N ASN A 41 -5.54 14.93 -0.87
CA ASN A 41 -4.48 14.48 -1.77
C ASN A 41 -3.09 15.14 -1.54
N ALA A 42 -2.05 14.48 -2.08
CA ALA A 42 -0.58 14.69 -1.99
C ALA A 42 0.10 14.29 -0.66
N GLU A 43 -0.44 14.64 0.51
CA GLU A 43 0.22 14.32 1.80
C GLU A 43 -0.66 13.48 2.75
N ALA A 44 -1.72 12.86 2.21
CA ALA A 44 -2.76 12.15 2.97
C ALA A 44 -3.36 13.04 4.10
N GLY A 45 -3.66 14.29 3.75
CA GLY A 45 -4.11 15.33 4.67
C GLY A 45 -4.30 16.67 3.96
N PHE A 46 -4.86 17.65 4.65
CA PHE A 46 -5.17 18.96 4.06
C PHE A 46 -5.24 20.10 5.07
N ASN A 47 -5.15 21.34 4.57
CA ASN A 47 -5.36 22.57 5.34
C ASN A 47 -6.86 22.91 5.39
N ILE A 48 -7.49 22.72 6.54
CA ILE A 48 -8.91 22.95 6.77
C ILE A 48 -9.27 24.41 6.52
N SER A 49 -8.48 25.34 7.06
CA SER A 49 -8.76 26.77 6.95
C SER A 49 -8.73 27.25 5.51
N LYS A 50 -7.76 26.78 4.71
CA LYS A 50 -7.67 27.09 3.29
C LYS A 50 -8.86 26.52 2.52
N GLN A 51 -9.16 25.25 2.70
CA GLN A 51 -10.27 24.60 1.99
C GLN A 51 -11.62 25.25 2.30
N LYS A 52 -11.85 25.69 3.54
CA LYS A 52 -13.07 26.41 3.90
C LYS A 52 -13.11 27.85 3.38
N ALA A 53 -11.98 28.55 3.31
CA ALA A 53 -11.94 29.94 2.83
C ALA A 53 -12.37 30.04 1.36
N ASP A 54 -11.97 29.06 0.55
CA ASP A 54 -12.25 29.01 -0.90
C ASP A 54 -13.61 28.37 -1.23
N SER A 55 -14.42 28.04 -0.20
CA SER A 55 -15.64 27.24 -0.33
C SER A 55 -16.92 28.02 -0.04
N THR A 56 -18.01 27.63 -0.71
CA THR A 56 -19.37 28.06 -0.37
C THR A 56 -19.80 27.54 1.00
N GLU A 57 -20.82 28.15 1.62
CA GLU A 57 -21.34 27.67 2.92
C GLU A 57 -21.79 26.19 2.88
N LYS A 58 -22.44 25.76 1.78
CA LYS A 58 -22.81 24.36 1.60
C LYS A 58 -21.58 23.44 1.60
N ASN A 59 -20.50 23.84 0.93
CA ASN A 59 -19.28 23.05 0.88
C ASN A 59 -18.56 23.04 2.23
N LYS A 60 -18.63 24.12 3.02
CA LYS A 60 -18.07 24.15 4.39
C LYS A 60 -18.74 23.11 5.28
N ILE A 61 -20.06 22.96 5.20
CA ILE A 61 -20.81 21.92 5.91
C ILE A 61 -20.34 20.53 5.47
N THR A 62 -20.23 20.29 4.16
CA THR A 62 -19.72 19.02 3.64
C THR A 62 -18.30 18.71 4.14
N ILE A 63 -17.41 19.71 4.22
CA ILE A 63 -16.06 19.53 4.77
C ILE A 63 -16.12 19.14 6.25
N ASP A 64 -17.03 19.72 7.03
CA ASP A 64 -17.21 19.35 8.44
C ASP A 64 -17.75 17.93 8.60
N ASP A 65 -18.69 17.51 7.77
CA ASP A 65 -19.18 16.13 7.75
C ASP A 65 -18.06 15.14 7.44
N TYR A 66 -17.18 15.47 6.50
CA TYR A 66 -16.00 14.67 6.18
C TYR A 66 -15.01 14.59 7.35
N LEU A 67 -14.73 15.71 8.01
CA LEU A 67 -13.86 15.73 9.19
C LEU A 67 -14.44 14.89 10.33
N ASN A 68 -15.75 15.02 10.59
CA ASN A 68 -16.46 14.25 11.61
C ASN A 68 -16.41 12.75 11.30
N PHE A 69 -16.62 12.36 10.04
CA PHE A 69 -16.47 10.98 9.59
C PHE A 69 -15.05 10.45 9.85
N LEU A 70 -14.02 11.21 9.48
CA LEU A 70 -12.63 10.79 9.64
C LEU A 70 -12.20 10.66 11.11
N ILE A 71 -12.61 11.59 11.97
CA ILE A 71 -12.31 11.56 13.40
C ILE A 71 -13.08 10.45 14.11
N SER A 72 -14.39 10.33 13.87
CA SER A 72 -15.24 9.32 14.52
C SER A 72 -14.82 7.89 14.20
N ASN A 73 -14.27 7.66 13.00
CA ASN A 73 -13.72 6.36 12.59
C ASN A 73 -12.22 6.22 12.90
N ASN A 74 -11.61 7.19 13.59
CA ASN A 74 -10.22 7.18 13.99
C ASN A 74 -9.24 6.95 12.81
N PHE A 75 -9.49 7.64 11.69
CA PHE A 75 -8.66 7.58 10.48
C PHE A 75 -7.52 8.61 10.46
N GLY A 76 -7.56 9.61 11.34
CA GLY A 76 -6.56 10.65 11.40
C GLY A 76 -6.75 11.58 12.58
N PHE A 77 -6.00 12.68 12.56
CA PHE A 77 -5.92 13.63 13.66
C PHE A 77 -5.73 15.05 13.13
N TYR A 78 -5.97 16.03 14.00
CA TYR A 78 -5.77 17.43 13.70
C TYR A 78 -4.34 17.87 13.99
N CYS A 79 -3.81 18.77 13.15
CA CYS A 79 -2.58 19.50 13.44
C CYS A 79 -2.87 21.00 13.57
N ASN A 80 -2.14 21.65 14.47
CA ASN A 80 -2.27 23.07 14.77
C ASN A 80 -1.36 23.95 13.91
N SER A 81 -0.26 23.39 13.39
CA SER A 81 0.70 24.12 12.56
C SER A 81 1.11 23.34 11.30
N LEU A 82 1.62 24.06 10.29
CA LEU A 82 2.20 23.45 9.10
C LEU A 82 3.44 22.62 9.44
N CYS A 83 4.24 23.07 10.42
CA CYS A 83 5.42 22.34 10.86
C CYS A 83 5.03 20.97 11.41
N GLU A 84 4.05 20.93 12.33
CA GLU A 84 3.51 19.68 12.87
C GLU A 84 2.94 18.79 11.78
N PHE A 85 2.16 19.34 10.85
CA PHE A 85 1.62 18.59 9.71
C PHE A 85 2.72 17.91 8.89
N ARG A 86 3.83 18.61 8.62
CA ARG A 86 4.99 18.08 7.88
C ARG A 86 5.89 17.15 8.71
N SER A 87 5.90 17.25 10.04
CA SER A 87 6.66 16.33 10.90
C SER A 87 6.22 14.87 10.74
N PHE A 88 5.01 14.63 10.25
CA PHE A 88 4.48 13.30 9.94
C PHE A 88 4.55 12.95 8.44
N GLU A 89 5.51 13.51 7.71
CA GLU A 89 5.72 13.18 6.29
C GLU A 89 5.89 11.68 6.07
N TYR A 90 5.24 11.19 5.01
CA TYR A 90 5.44 9.85 4.47
C TYR A 90 6.83 9.80 3.84
N LYS A 91 7.86 9.58 4.65
CA LYS A 91 9.06 8.97 4.09
C LYS A 91 8.62 7.59 3.61
N VAL A 92 8.67 7.37 2.30
CA VAL A 92 8.88 6.03 1.76
C VAL A 92 10.25 5.65 2.29
N GLU A 93 10.29 5.18 3.54
CA GLU A 93 11.49 4.58 4.09
C GLU A 93 11.83 3.48 3.11
N ASP A 94 13.06 3.52 2.58
CA ASP A 94 13.65 2.50 1.73
C ASP A 94 13.37 1.14 2.36
N PHE A 95 12.29 0.51 1.91
CA PHE A 95 11.87 -0.77 2.42
C PHE A 95 12.80 -1.77 1.75
N ASN A 96 14.00 -1.90 2.31
CA ASN A 96 15.01 -2.83 1.84
C ASN A 96 14.49 -4.24 2.13
N LEU A 97 13.86 -4.82 1.13
CA LEU A 97 13.47 -6.22 1.17
C LEU A 97 14.74 -7.07 1.07
N PRO A 98 14.81 -8.21 1.76
CA PRO A 98 15.96 -9.11 1.69
C PRO A 98 16.06 -9.82 0.32
N PHE A 99 15.17 -9.49 -0.62
CA PHE A 99 15.05 -10.07 -1.93
C PHE A 99 14.99 -8.99 -3.03
N ASP A 100 15.55 -9.30 -4.19
CA ASP A 100 15.53 -8.43 -5.37
C ASP A 100 14.41 -8.82 -6.35
N LEU A 101 13.95 -10.07 -6.26
CA LEU A 101 12.87 -10.62 -7.07
C LEU A 101 11.84 -11.31 -6.16
N SER A 102 10.56 -10.94 -6.29
CA SER A 102 9.52 -11.53 -5.45
C SER A 102 9.19 -12.96 -5.87
N TYR A 103 9.11 -13.27 -7.17
CA TYR A 103 8.69 -14.57 -7.67
C TYR A 103 9.54 -14.99 -8.85
N LEU A 104 10.06 -16.22 -8.81
CA LEU A 104 10.62 -16.91 -9.96
C LEU A 104 9.83 -18.19 -10.21
N ILE A 105 9.24 -18.30 -11.40
CA ILE A 105 8.49 -19.50 -11.82
C ILE A 105 9.23 -20.07 -13.03
N ILE A 106 9.60 -21.34 -12.97
CA ILE A 106 10.37 -22.03 -14.03
C ILE A 106 9.58 -23.25 -14.50
N ASP A 107 9.24 -23.26 -15.79
CA ASP A 107 8.63 -24.40 -16.46
C ASP A 107 9.74 -25.23 -17.15
N LEU A 108 9.87 -26.49 -16.77
CA LEU A 108 10.89 -27.40 -17.28
C LEU A 108 10.28 -28.44 -18.21
N SER A 109 10.59 -28.33 -19.49
CA SER A 109 10.41 -29.43 -20.45
C SER A 109 11.47 -30.52 -20.28
N ASP A 110 12.65 -30.15 -19.82
CA ASP A 110 13.82 -31.00 -19.61
C ASP A 110 14.53 -30.52 -18.34
N ASP A 111 14.61 -31.39 -17.34
CA ASP A 111 15.19 -31.08 -16.03
C ASP A 111 16.72 -31.12 -16.02
N SER A 112 17.36 -31.67 -17.07
CA SER A 112 18.82 -31.63 -17.24
C SER A 112 19.39 -30.21 -17.39
N ILE A 113 18.52 -29.23 -17.65
CA ILE A 113 18.87 -27.82 -17.75
C ILE A 113 19.30 -27.25 -16.39
N PHE A 114 18.80 -27.81 -15.27
CA PHE A 114 19.16 -27.37 -13.94
C PHE A 114 20.57 -27.84 -13.55
N ASP A 115 21.57 -27.12 -14.02
CA ASP A 115 22.94 -27.27 -13.58
C ASP A 115 23.28 -26.39 -12.35
N ILE A 116 24.46 -26.61 -11.80
CA ILE A 116 24.94 -25.86 -10.63
C ILE A 116 25.12 -24.36 -10.90
N ASN A 117 25.25 -23.94 -12.16
CA ASN A 117 25.41 -22.54 -12.53
C ASN A 117 24.06 -21.81 -12.52
N ILE A 118 23.00 -22.44 -12.99
CA ILE A 118 21.64 -21.90 -12.89
C ILE A 118 21.22 -21.81 -11.43
N LEU A 119 21.51 -22.84 -10.62
CA LEU A 119 21.20 -22.82 -9.18
C LEU A 119 21.92 -21.67 -8.46
N LYS A 120 23.19 -21.42 -8.78
CA LYS A 120 23.93 -20.26 -8.23
C LYS A 120 23.29 -18.94 -8.63
N GLN A 121 22.91 -18.77 -9.89
CA GLN A 121 22.25 -17.55 -10.36
C GLN A 121 20.91 -17.32 -9.63
N ILE A 122 20.13 -18.37 -9.40
CA ILE A 122 18.87 -18.30 -8.65
C ILE A 122 19.13 -17.85 -7.21
N ILE A 123 20.16 -18.40 -6.55
CA ILE A 123 20.56 -18.00 -5.18
C ILE A 123 21.02 -16.53 -5.16
N ASP A 124 21.85 -16.13 -6.12
CA ASP A 124 22.40 -14.77 -6.22
C ASP A 124 21.32 -13.71 -6.48
N CYS A 125 20.22 -14.07 -7.15
CA CYS A 125 19.07 -13.18 -7.38
C CYS A 125 18.26 -12.87 -6.11
N ARG A 126 18.56 -13.50 -4.97
CA ARG A 126 17.87 -13.32 -3.68
C ARG A 126 16.35 -13.35 -3.88
N ILE A 127 15.80 -14.49 -4.28
CA ILE A 127 14.37 -14.59 -4.64
C ILE A 127 13.53 -14.89 -3.40
N MET A 128 12.36 -14.26 -3.26
CA MET A 128 11.45 -14.54 -2.14
C MET A 128 10.69 -15.86 -2.30
N TYR A 129 10.16 -16.13 -3.50
CA TYR A 129 9.39 -17.33 -3.81
C TYR A 129 9.89 -17.99 -5.11
N LEU A 130 10.19 -19.29 -5.04
CA LEU A 130 10.61 -20.11 -6.18
C LEU A 130 9.56 -21.20 -6.43
N GLU A 131 9.09 -21.30 -7.67
CA GLU A 131 8.20 -22.37 -8.14
C GLU A 131 8.85 -23.06 -9.34
N ILE A 132 9.04 -24.37 -9.25
CA ILE A 132 9.56 -25.19 -10.36
C ILE A 132 8.45 -26.13 -10.79
N ARG A 133 8.07 -26.06 -12.07
CA ARG A 133 7.02 -26.88 -12.68
C ARG A 133 7.64 -27.79 -13.72
N PHE A 134 7.39 -29.09 -13.58
CA PHE A 134 7.85 -30.08 -14.54
C PHE A 134 6.75 -30.32 -15.57
N CYS A 135 7.06 -30.11 -16.84
CA CYS A 135 6.16 -30.30 -17.98
C CYS A 135 6.23 -31.74 -18.54
N HIS A 136 6.76 -32.67 -17.76
CA HIS A 136 6.88 -34.10 -18.06
C HIS A 136 6.68 -34.91 -16.77
N ASP A 137 6.48 -36.22 -16.92
CA ASP A 137 6.33 -37.12 -15.77
C ASP A 137 7.64 -37.24 -15.00
N VAL A 138 7.64 -36.85 -13.73
CA VAL A 138 8.80 -36.98 -12.83
C VAL A 138 8.49 -38.01 -11.75
N THR A 139 9.47 -38.85 -11.45
CA THR A 139 9.32 -39.86 -10.39
C THR A 139 9.59 -39.22 -9.03
N ILE A 140 8.73 -39.49 -8.04
CA ILE A 140 8.84 -38.92 -6.68
C ILE A 140 10.20 -39.22 -6.03
N SER A 141 10.79 -40.39 -6.30
CA SER A 141 12.11 -40.76 -5.78
C SER A 141 13.23 -39.78 -6.17
N TYR A 142 13.05 -39.01 -7.24
CA TYR A 142 14.00 -37.97 -7.64
C TYR A 142 14.12 -36.83 -6.61
N PHE A 143 13.06 -36.57 -5.83
CA PHE A 143 13.02 -35.48 -4.87
C PHE A 143 13.27 -35.92 -3.42
N GLU A 144 13.28 -37.22 -3.14
CA GLU A 144 13.53 -37.75 -1.78
C GLU A 144 14.94 -37.44 -1.27
N ASP A 145 15.90 -37.24 -2.17
CA ASP A 145 17.27 -36.84 -1.84
C ASP A 145 17.46 -35.31 -1.74
N ILE A 146 16.45 -34.53 -2.14
CA ILE A 146 16.53 -33.05 -2.27
C ILE A 146 15.71 -32.33 -1.17
N LEU A 147 14.72 -33.01 -0.57
CA LEU A 147 13.87 -32.53 0.52
C LEU A 147 14.41 -32.94 1.90
#